data_AF-A0A7C7L1E9-F1
#
_entry.id   AF-A0A7C7L1E9-F1
#
_cell.length_a   1.000
_cell.length_b   1.000
_cell.length_c   1.000
_cell.angle_alpha   90.00
_cell.angle_beta   90.00
_cell.angle_gamma   90.00
#
_symmetry.space_group_name_H-M   'P 1'
#
loop_
_entity.id
_entity.type
_entity.pdbx_description
1 polymer ?
#
loop_
_entity_poly.entity_id
_entity_poly.type
_entity_poly.pdbx_seq_one_letter_code
_entity_poly.pdbx_strand_id
1 'polypeptide(L)' 'EALKQAGIRDQVVVMIGGAPVTQEYADSIGADGYAPDAATAVDKAKELLAQAA' A
#
# COMPACT_ATOMS: atom_id res chain seq x y z
N GLU A 1 3.92 -5.57 10.86
CA GLU A 1 3.99 -5.73 12.33
C GLU A 1 4.12 -4.42 13.12
N ALA A 2 5.10 -3.53 12.86
CA ALA A 2 5.27 -2.29 13.65
C ALA A 2 4.00 -1.42 13.74
N LEU A 3 3.29 -1.21 12.63
CA LEU A 3 2.03 -0.44 12.61
C LEU A 3 0.91 -1.09 13.43
N LYS A 4 0.86 -2.43 13.48
CA LYS A 4 -0.10 -3.17 14.31
C LYS A 4 0.24 -3.00 15.78
N GLN A 5 1.51 -3.14 16.14
CA GLN A 5 1.99 -2.94 17.52
C GLN A 5 1.76 -1.51 18.02
N ALA A 6 1.90 -0.51 17.13
CA ALA A 6 1.59 0.88 17.43
C ALA A 6 0.07 1.18 17.46
N GLY A 7 -0.81 0.22 17.11
CA GLY A 7 -2.27 0.41 17.13
C GLY A 7 -2.81 1.31 16.01
N ILE A 8 -2.04 1.54 14.95
CA ILE A 8 -2.38 2.48 13.86
C ILE A 8 -2.57 1.82 12.51
N ARG A 9 -2.44 0.48 12.40
CA ARG A 9 -2.52 -0.22 11.10
C ARG A 9 -3.80 0.09 10.33
N ASP A 10 -4.92 0.18 11.02
CA ASP A 10 -6.25 0.40 10.38
C ASP A 10 -6.55 1.89 10.16
N GLN A 11 -5.65 2.79 10.57
CA GLN A 11 -5.78 4.25 10.42
C GLN A 11 -4.98 4.80 9.24
N VAL A 12 -4.18 3.96 8.58
CA VAL A 12 -3.30 4.37 7.48
C VAL A 12 -3.41 3.40 6.31
N VAL A 13 -3.25 3.94 5.10
CA VAL A 13 -3.05 3.17 3.88
C VAL A 13 -1.57 2.82 3.75
N VAL A 14 -1.27 1.53 3.58
CA VAL A 14 0.08 1.00 3.40
C VAL A 14 0.25 0.54 1.95
N MET A 15 1.05 1.27 1.18
CA MET A 15 1.38 0.93 -0.21
C MET A 15 2.86 0.55 -0.33
N ILE A 16 3.17 -0.48 -1.13
CA ILE A 16 4.55 -0.91 -1.41
C ILE A 16 4.86 -0.85 -2.90
N GLY A 17 6.14 -0.79 -3.26
CA GLY A 17 6.56 -0.74 -4.67
C GLY A 17 8.06 -0.92 -4.84
N GLY A 18 8.52 -0.82 -6.09
CA GLY A 18 9.90 -1.01 -6.50
C GLY A 18 10.10 -2.20 -7.44
N ALA A 19 11.21 -2.19 -8.20
CA ALA A 19 11.47 -3.15 -9.26
C ALA A 19 11.34 -4.66 -8.89
N PRO A 20 11.73 -5.13 -7.69
CA PRO A 20 11.59 -6.54 -7.34
C PRO A 20 10.23 -6.90 -6.74
N VAL A 21 9.32 -5.94 -6.56
CA VAL A 21 8.03 -6.14 -5.89
C VAL A 21 6.96 -6.47 -6.92
N THR A 22 6.07 -7.40 -6.58
CA THR A 22 4.91 -7.76 -7.40
C THR A 22 3.60 -7.57 -6.63
N GLN A 23 2.48 -7.58 -7.34
CA GLN A 23 1.15 -7.53 -6.73
C GLN A 23 0.94 -8.72 -5.78
N GLU A 24 1.34 -9.93 -6.19
CA GLU A 24 1.18 -11.13 -5.37
C GLU A 24 1.92 -11.03 -4.04
N TYR A 25 3.11 -10.43 -4.04
CA TYR A 25 3.84 -10.18 -2.81
C TYR A 25 3.12 -9.17 -1.91
N ALA A 26 2.63 -8.06 -2.49
CA ALA A 26 1.87 -7.04 -1.76
C ALA A 26 0.64 -7.62 -1.07
N ASP A 27 -0.11 -8.46 -1.79
CA ASP A 27 -1.28 -9.16 -1.27
C ASP A 27 -0.89 -10.13 -0.14
N SER A 28 0.21 -10.89 -0.33
CA SER A 28 0.69 -11.87 0.65
C SER A 28 1.05 -11.26 2.01
N ILE A 29 1.51 -10.00 2.02
CA ILE A 29 1.89 -9.28 3.24
C ILE A 29 0.76 -8.39 3.79
N GLY A 30 -0.37 -8.30 3.09
CA GLY A 30 -1.51 -7.45 3.46
C GLY A 30 -1.25 -5.95 3.31
N ALA A 31 -0.53 -5.55 2.25
CA ALA A 31 -0.48 -4.16 1.83
C ALA A 31 -1.82 -3.75 1.19
N ASP A 32 -2.19 -2.49 1.34
CA ASP A 32 -3.42 -1.93 0.78
C ASP A 32 -3.25 -1.57 -0.71
N GLY A 33 -2.00 -1.45 -1.18
CA GLY A 33 -1.72 -1.18 -2.58
C GLY A 33 -0.32 -1.53 -3.02
N TYR A 34 -0.17 -1.63 -4.35
CA TYR A 34 1.10 -1.81 -5.04
C TYR A 34 1.16 -0.93 -6.28
N ALA A 35 2.35 -0.46 -6.61
CA ALA A 35 2.66 0.17 -7.90
C ALA A 35 4.07 -0.21 -8.39
N PRO A 36 4.24 -0.51 -9.69
CA PRO A 36 5.53 -0.90 -10.27
C PRO A 36 6.49 0.29 -10.47
N ASP A 37 5.98 1.52 -10.55
CA ASP A 37 6.76 2.72 -10.81
C ASP A 37 6.18 3.95 -10.09
N ALA A 38 6.95 5.05 -10.12
CA ALA A 38 6.59 6.27 -9.41
C ALA A 38 5.37 6.98 -10.00
N ALA A 39 5.15 6.90 -11.32
CA ALA A 39 4.04 7.58 -11.97
C ALA A 39 2.71 6.91 -11.58
N THR A 40 2.64 5.59 -11.73
CA THR A 40 1.46 4.78 -11.35
C THR A 40 1.21 4.79 -9.85
N ALA A 41 2.25 4.94 -9.01
CA ALA A 41 2.10 5.08 -7.57
C ALA A 41 1.29 6.31 -7.16
N VAL A 42 1.43 7.44 -7.86
CA VAL A 42 0.67 8.66 -7.57
C VAL A 42 -0.82 8.44 -7.80
N ASP A 43 -1.17 7.80 -8.91
CA ASP A 43 -2.57 7.51 -9.24
C ASP A 43 -3.16 6.48 -8.28
N LYS A 44 -2.39 5.43 -7.94
CA LYS A 44 -2.83 4.42 -6.97
C LYS A 44 -3.06 5.01 -5.58
N ALA A 45 -2.17 5.89 -5.11
CA ALA A 45 -2.34 6.57 -3.82
C ALA A 45 -3.62 7.41 -3.77
N LYS A 46 -3.95 8.14 -4.84
CA LYS A 46 -5.20 8.90 -4.93
C LYS A 46 -6.42 8.00 -4.89
N GLU A 47 -6.38 6.88 -5.62
CA GLU A 47 -7.46 5.89 -5.64
C GLU A 47 -7.73 5.32 -4.24
N LEU A 48 -6.68 4.92 -3.51
CA LEU A 48 -6.80 4.35 -2.18
C LEU A 48 -7.30 5.36 -1.15
N LEU A 49 -6.83 6.61 -1.21
CA LEU A 49 -7.31 7.68 -0.32
C LEU A 49 -8.77 8.04 -0.57
N ALA A 50 -9.23 7.95 -1.82
CA ALA A 50 -10.64 8.16 -2.15
C ALA A 50 -11.56 7.03 -1.64
N GLN A 51 -11.04 5.81 -1.49
CA GLN A 51 -11.77 4.66 -0.94
C GLN A 51 -11.74 4.61 0.60
N ALA A 52 -10.76 5.26 1.23
CA ALA A 52 -10.59 5.31 2.67
C ALA A 52 -11.48 6.36 3.38
N ALA A 53 -12.32 7.08 2.62
CA ALA A 53 -13.28 8.07 3.11
C ALA A 53 -14.68 7.47 3.27
#